data_AF-A0A938EEL4-F1
#
_entry.id   AF-A0A938EEL4-F1
#
_cell.length_a   1.000
_cell.length_b   1.000
_cell.length_c   1.000
_cell.angle_alpha   90.00
_cell.angle_beta   90.00
_cell.angle_gamma   90.00
#
_symmetry.space_group_name_H-M   'P 1'
#
loop_
_entity.id
_entity.type
_entity.pdbx_description
1 polymer ?
#
loop_
_entity_poly.entity_id
_entity_poly.type
_entity_poly.pdbx_seq_one_letter_code
_entity_poly.pdbx_strand_id
1 'polypeptide(L)'
;MRAGWVRALWTTPLFFWIGMYIVVGLRWIGNWAPIYDWTIIVLVGGLVAAPIGFLLGLGAFDYWLYYISGRKTRPEDHSQHGASSWKSYFGVNTDHKVIGIQYTSLTFVFFAIGGLMAMLFRAELANPGLQFFDSQTFNGLVSVHATLLIFLFIVPVFAGLGNFVIPLMLGAPDMAFPRLNALSFWFLPIGGVMFLVSFFAPGGPFAAGWTGYAPLATDTPVGS
;
A
#
# COMPACT_ATOMS: atom_id res chain seq x y z
N MET A 1 9.09 20.37 10.62
CA MET A 1 9.82 19.66 9.55
C MET A 1 9.02 19.73 8.26
N ARG A 2 9.67 19.81 7.10
CA ARG A 2 8.97 19.79 5.80
C ARG A 2 8.42 18.38 5.54
N ALA A 3 7.24 18.30 4.92
CA ALA A 3 6.65 17.04 4.47
C ALA A 3 7.55 16.36 3.43
N GLY A 4 7.52 15.02 3.40
CA GLY A 4 8.29 14.22 2.45
C GLY A 4 9.00 13.05 3.12
N TRP A 5 9.88 12.39 2.37
CA TRP A 5 10.53 11.13 2.77
C TRP A 5 11.27 11.19 4.10
N VAL A 6 11.98 12.29 4.40
CA VAL A 6 12.70 12.44 5.67
C VAL A 6 11.75 12.40 6.87
N ARG A 7 10.57 13.00 6.74
CA ARG A 7 9.55 12.95 7.78
C ARG A 7 8.94 11.55 7.86
N ALA A 8 8.65 10.94 6.71
CA ALA A 8 8.15 9.56 6.63
C ALA A 8 9.08 8.54 7.31
N LEU A 9 10.40 8.68 7.17
CA LEU A 9 11.38 7.78 7.79
C LEU A 9 11.24 7.70 9.32
N TRP A 10 10.88 8.80 9.99
CA TRP A 10 10.71 8.81 11.44
C TRP A 10 9.24 8.67 11.88
N THR A 11 8.28 9.15 11.11
CA THR A 11 6.85 9.00 11.47
C THR A 11 6.36 7.56 11.34
N THR A 12 6.85 6.79 10.37
CA THR A 12 6.50 5.37 10.22
C THR A 12 6.85 4.54 11.46
N PRO A 13 8.13 4.51 11.95
CA PRO A 13 8.46 3.77 13.16
C PRO A 13 7.79 4.37 14.41
N LEU A 14 7.62 5.70 14.48
CA LEU A 14 6.89 6.32 15.59
C LEU A 14 5.45 5.78 15.68
N PHE A 15 4.73 5.74 14.56
CA PHE A 15 3.36 5.22 14.54
C PHE A 15 3.31 3.71 14.79
N PHE A 16 4.30 2.95 14.34
CA PHE A 16 4.44 1.54 14.72
C PHE A 16 4.50 1.39 16.25
N TRP A 17 5.35 2.17 16.93
CA TRP A 17 5.47 2.14 18.39
C TRP A 17 4.18 2.60 19.08
N ILE A 18 3.53 3.67 18.59
CA ILE A 18 2.21 4.09 19.10
C ILE A 18 1.19 2.96 18.98
N GLY A 19 1.12 2.29 17.82
CA GLY A 19 0.26 1.13 17.61
C GLY A 19 0.55 -0.01 18.58
N MET A 20 1.83 -0.33 18.79
CA MET A 20 2.26 -1.32 19.79
C MET A 20 1.78 -0.95 21.20
N TYR A 21 2.00 0.29 21.65
CA TYR A 21 1.60 0.72 22.99
C TYR A 21 0.08 0.68 23.18
N ILE A 22 -0.68 1.04 22.14
CA ILE A 22 -2.15 0.91 22.15
C ILE A 22 -2.55 -0.55 22.31
N VAL A 23 -1.98 -1.47 21.52
CA VAL A 23 -2.27 -2.91 21.63
C VAL A 23 -1.96 -3.43 23.02
N VAL A 24 -0.75 -3.19 23.51
CA VAL A 24 -0.30 -3.67 24.82
C VAL A 24 -1.19 -3.11 25.93
N GLY A 25 -1.52 -1.81 25.86
CA GLY A 25 -2.41 -1.16 26.82
C GLY A 25 -3.84 -1.74 26.80
N LEU A 26 -4.42 -1.94 25.62
CA LEU A 26 -5.75 -2.54 25.48
C LEU A 26 -5.78 -4.00 25.96
N ARG A 27 -4.73 -4.79 25.67
CA ARG A 27 -4.62 -6.17 26.16
C ARG A 27 -4.47 -6.23 27.67
N TRP A 28 -3.72 -5.29 28.25
CA TRP A 28 -3.58 -5.15 29.69
C TRP A 28 -4.92 -4.80 30.36
N ILE A 29 -5.65 -3.81 29.82
CA ILE A 29 -6.99 -3.44 30.30
C ILE A 29 -7.99 -4.58 30.14
N GLY A 30 -7.94 -5.29 29.01
CA GLY A 30 -8.80 -6.44 28.71
C GLY A 30 -8.41 -7.72 29.43
N ASN A 31 -7.31 -7.73 30.19
CA ASN A 31 -6.75 -8.90 30.86
C ASN A 31 -6.53 -10.10 29.91
N TRP A 32 -6.12 -9.82 28.66
CA TRP A 32 -5.86 -10.82 27.63
C TRP A 32 -4.39 -11.25 27.65
N ALA A 33 -4.13 -12.46 28.15
CA ALA A 33 -2.79 -13.07 28.12
C ALA A 33 -2.55 -13.82 26.79
N PRO A 34 -1.34 -13.76 26.19
CA PRO A 34 -0.18 -12.96 26.62
C PRO A 34 -0.36 -11.46 26.31
N ILE A 35 0.10 -10.61 27.22
CA ILE A 35 0.06 -9.14 27.05
C ILE A 35 0.92 -8.72 25.85
N TYR A 36 2.10 -9.33 25.72
CA TYR A 36 3.00 -9.15 24.59
C TYR A 36 2.79 -10.26 23.56
N ASP A 37 1.79 -10.06 22.70
CA ASP A 37 1.56 -10.89 21.53
C ASP A 37 2.21 -10.24 20.31
N TRP A 38 3.37 -10.77 19.89
CA TRP A 38 4.13 -10.21 18.77
C TRP A 38 3.36 -10.24 17.46
N THR A 39 2.48 -11.21 17.27
CA THR A 39 1.69 -11.32 16.04
C THR A 39 0.69 -10.18 15.97
N ILE A 40 -0.05 -9.93 17.05
CA ILE A 40 -1.04 -8.84 17.10
C ILE A 40 -0.34 -7.47 17.07
N ILE A 41 0.80 -7.33 17.74
CA ILE A 41 1.59 -6.10 17.72
C ILE A 41 2.08 -5.80 16.30
N VAL A 42 2.60 -6.79 15.56
CA VAL A 42 3.06 -6.61 14.18
C VAL A 42 1.88 -6.35 13.24
N LEU A 43 0.75 -7.02 13.43
CA LEU A 43 -0.46 -6.77 12.64
C LEU A 43 -0.96 -5.33 12.84
N VAL A 44 -1.18 -4.87 14.07
CA VAL A 44 -1.73 -3.54 14.33
C VAL A 44 -0.68 -2.45 14.11
N GLY A 45 0.52 -2.61 14.67
CA GLY A 45 1.60 -1.65 14.53
C GLY A 45 2.12 -1.56 13.10
N GLY A 46 2.32 -2.71 12.44
CA GLY A 46 2.93 -2.82 11.13
C GLY A 46 1.96 -2.69 9.96
N LEU A 47 0.78 -3.32 10.02
CA LEU A 47 -0.18 -3.31 8.90
C LEU A 47 -1.19 -2.17 8.97
N VAL A 48 -1.35 -1.51 10.12
CA VAL A 48 -2.32 -0.42 10.28
C VAL A 48 -1.64 0.90 10.65
N ALA A 49 -0.97 0.95 11.80
CA ALA A 49 -0.44 2.20 12.32
C ALA A 49 0.72 2.75 11.47
N ALA A 50 1.69 1.90 11.10
CA ALA A 50 2.84 2.30 10.28
C ALA A 50 2.45 2.88 8.91
N PRO A 51 1.51 2.29 8.13
CA PRO A 51 0.96 2.91 6.91
C PRO A 51 0.39 4.31 7.12
N ILE A 52 -0.37 4.52 8.20
CA ILE A 52 -0.92 5.83 8.54
C ILE A 52 0.22 6.82 8.84
N GLY A 53 1.22 6.39 9.62
CA GLY A 53 2.42 7.18 9.93
C GLY A 53 3.23 7.53 8.68
N PHE A 54 3.31 6.62 7.71
CA PHE A 54 3.97 6.84 6.42
C PHE A 54 3.24 7.92 5.60
N LEU A 55 1.92 7.82 5.46
CA LEU A 55 1.10 8.80 4.75
C LEU A 55 1.15 10.19 5.40
N LEU A 56 1.06 10.23 6.73
CA LEU A 56 1.26 11.46 7.51
C LEU A 56 2.66 12.01 7.30
N GLY A 57 3.67 11.16 7.28
CA GLY A 57 5.06 11.54 7.00
C GLY A 57 5.27 12.16 5.63
N LEU A 58 4.74 11.53 4.59
CA LEU A 58 4.77 12.07 3.23
C LEU A 58 3.98 13.37 3.09
N GLY A 59 3.00 13.59 3.96
CA GLY A 59 2.15 14.79 3.95
C GLY A 59 0.89 14.66 3.14
N ALA A 60 0.46 13.42 2.88
CA ALA A 60 -0.83 13.16 2.28
C ALA A 60 -1.93 13.83 3.10
N PHE A 61 -1.83 13.80 4.44
CA PHE A 61 -2.83 14.38 5.34
C PHE A 61 -2.61 15.84 5.74
N ASP A 62 -1.50 16.48 5.33
CA ASP A 62 -1.12 17.81 5.84
C ASP A 62 -2.25 18.82 5.62
N TYR A 63 -2.83 18.88 4.42
CA TYR A 63 -3.93 19.81 4.12
C TYR A 63 -5.06 19.76 5.16
N TRP A 64 -5.60 18.57 5.41
CA TRP A 64 -6.72 18.40 6.34
C TRP A 64 -6.32 18.76 7.77
N LEU A 65 -5.10 18.42 8.19
CA LEU A 65 -4.57 18.81 9.50
C LEU A 65 -4.41 20.33 9.64
N TYR A 66 -3.90 21.02 8.60
CA TYR A 66 -3.82 22.48 8.58
C TYR A 66 -5.21 23.12 8.66
N TYR A 67 -6.16 22.63 7.84
CA TYR A 67 -7.54 23.09 7.81
C TYR A 67 -8.24 22.95 9.17
N ILE A 68 -8.19 21.75 9.78
CA ILE A 68 -8.80 21.49 11.10
C ILE A 68 -8.15 22.34 12.20
N SER A 69 -6.85 22.60 12.09
CA SER A 69 -6.13 23.44 13.05
C SER A 69 -6.36 24.96 12.89
N GLY A 70 -7.19 25.38 11.93
CA GLY A 70 -7.46 26.80 11.65
C GLY A 70 -6.27 27.57 11.08
N ARG A 71 -5.19 26.88 10.68
CA ARG A 71 -4.03 27.50 10.03
C ARG A 71 -4.35 27.79 8.57
N LYS A 72 -3.75 28.85 8.02
CA LYS A 72 -3.86 29.14 6.58
C LYS A 72 -3.35 27.94 5.78
N THR A 73 -4.18 27.45 4.87
CA THR A 73 -3.80 26.42 3.91
C THR A 73 -2.72 26.98 2.99
N ARG A 74 -1.77 26.14 2.57
CA ARG A 74 -0.76 26.57 1.60
C ARG A 74 -1.46 26.80 0.26
N PRO A 75 -1.20 27.92 -0.44
CA PRO A 75 -1.68 28.10 -1.81
C PRO A 75 -1.15 26.93 -2.63
N GLU A 76 -2.05 26.17 -3.22
CA GLU A 76 -1.70 25.07 -4.10
C GLU A 76 -1.59 25.61 -5.52
N ASP A 77 -0.59 25.12 -6.24
CA ASP A 77 -0.35 25.45 -7.63
C ASP A 77 -1.40 24.70 -8.48
N HIS A 78 -2.65 25.17 -8.41
CA HIS A 78 -3.72 24.58 -9.18
C HIS A 78 -3.57 24.98 -10.65
N SER A 79 -3.61 23.96 -11.51
CA SER A 79 -4.10 23.96 -12.88
C SER A 79 -3.17 24.19 -14.08
N GLN A 80 -1.86 24.50 -13.98
CA GLN A 80 -1.07 24.72 -15.22
C GLN A 80 0.38 24.23 -15.29
N HIS A 81 0.95 23.64 -14.24
CA HIS A 81 2.36 23.27 -14.27
C HIS A 81 2.53 21.78 -13.97
N GLY A 82 2.92 21.01 -15.01
CA GLY A 82 3.35 19.62 -14.86
C GLY A 82 4.50 19.47 -13.85
N ALA A 83 5.00 18.25 -13.66
CA ALA A 83 6.10 17.99 -12.71
C ALA A 83 7.27 18.98 -12.88
N SER A 84 7.49 19.82 -11.86
CA SER A 84 8.60 20.80 -11.84
C SER A 84 9.98 20.14 -11.73
N SER A 85 10.03 18.89 -11.26
CA SER A 85 11.24 18.08 -11.13
C SER A 85 10.87 16.60 -11.11
N TRP A 86 11.82 15.72 -11.45
CA TRP A 86 11.64 14.27 -11.32
C TRP A 86 11.28 13.85 -9.88
N LYS A 87 11.73 14.61 -8.88
CA LYS A 87 11.41 14.37 -7.46
C LYS A 87 9.92 14.48 -7.16
N SER A 88 9.17 15.24 -7.97
CA SER A 88 7.73 15.43 -7.80
C SER A 88 6.94 14.14 -8.03
N TYR A 89 7.47 13.19 -8.82
CA TYR A 89 6.86 11.87 -8.99
C TYR A 89 7.02 10.95 -7.76
N PHE A 90 7.98 11.25 -6.88
CA PHE A 90 8.19 10.50 -5.65
C PHE A 90 7.54 11.20 -4.44
N GLY A 91 6.74 12.26 -4.63
CA GLY A 91 6.07 12.98 -3.55
C GLY A 91 4.56 13.07 -3.74
N VAL A 92 3.86 13.49 -2.68
CA VAL A 92 2.44 13.82 -2.79
C VAL A 92 2.31 15.05 -3.70
N ASN A 93 1.53 14.90 -4.76
CA ASN A 93 1.24 15.95 -5.73
C ASN A 93 -0.26 15.89 -6.06
N THR A 94 -0.87 17.04 -6.33
CA THR A 94 -2.30 17.17 -6.67
C THR A 94 -2.55 17.19 -8.18
N ASP A 95 -1.53 17.44 -9.01
CA ASP A 95 -1.67 17.47 -10.47
C ASP A 95 -2.02 16.07 -11.04
N HIS A 96 -3.18 15.97 -11.68
CA HIS A 96 -3.68 14.76 -12.32
C HIS A 96 -2.71 14.12 -13.34
N LYS A 97 -1.86 14.90 -14.02
CA LYS A 97 -0.85 14.37 -14.95
C LYS A 97 0.28 13.67 -14.21
N VAL A 98 0.72 14.26 -13.10
CA VAL A 98 1.76 13.66 -12.24
C VAL A 98 1.23 12.39 -11.61
N ILE A 99 0.00 12.42 -11.07
CA ILE A 99 -0.67 11.27 -10.48
C ILE A 99 -0.89 10.17 -11.53
N GLY A 100 -1.28 10.52 -12.76
CA GLY A 100 -1.41 9.57 -13.86
C GLY A 100 -0.11 8.82 -14.15
N ILE A 101 1.01 9.53 -14.26
CA ILE A 101 2.34 8.93 -14.46
C ILE A 101 2.76 8.08 -13.25
N GLN A 102 2.48 8.55 -12.04
CA GLN A 102 2.71 7.83 -10.78
C GLN A 102 2.01 6.47 -10.78
N TYR A 103 0.71 6.42 -11.09
CA TYR A 103 -0.05 5.17 -11.23
C TYR A 103 0.55 4.27 -12.31
N THR A 104 0.72 4.78 -13.53
CA THR A 104 1.21 3.96 -14.65
C THR A 104 2.59 3.38 -14.33
N SER A 105 3.55 4.19 -13.90
CA SER A 105 4.90 3.70 -13.58
C SER A 105 4.90 2.66 -12.45
N LEU A 106 4.18 2.91 -11.35
CA LEU A 106 4.12 1.99 -10.21
C LEU A 106 3.41 0.67 -10.53
N THR A 107 2.30 0.73 -11.27
CA THR A 107 1.56 -0.48 -11.70
C THR A 107 2.42 -1.38 -12.60
N PHE A 108 3.25 -0.81 -13.49
CA PHE A 108 4.20 -1.60 -14.29
C PHE A 108 5.30 -2.27 -13.44
N VAL A 109 5.71 -1.66 -12.31
CA VAL A 109 6.58 -2.33 -11.34
C VAL A 109 5.88 -3.54 -10.73
N PHE A 110 4.62 -3.40 -10.30
CA PHE A 110 3.84 -4.54 -9.80
C PHE A 110 3.56 -5.60 -10.87
N PHE A 111 3.38 -5.20 -12.13
CA PHE A 111 3.29 -6.13 -13.26
C PHE A 111 4.57 -6.97 -13.40
N ALA A 112 5.74 -6.35 -13.33
CA ALA A 112 7.00 -7.07 -13.39
C ALA A 112 7.16 -8.03 -12.20
N ILE A 113 6.85 -7.58 -10.97
CA ILE A 113 6.95 -8.41 -9.77
C ILE A 113 5.96 -9.58 -9.84
N GLY A 114 4.69 -9.33 -10.18
CA GLY A 114 3.69 -10.37 -10.39
C GLY A 114 4.10 -11.33 -11.50
N GLY A 115 4.59 -10.82 -12.63
CA GLY A 115 5.11 -11.63 -13.73
C GLY A 115 6.26 -12.56 -13.31
N LEU A 116 7.19 -12.06 -12.48
CA LEU A 116 8.27 -12.87 -11.91
C LEU A 116 7.73 -13.97 -10.98
N MET A 117 6.74 -13.67 -10.13
CA MET A 117 6.08 -14.70 -9.31
C MET A 117 5.44 -15.80 -10.17
N ALA A 118 4.88 -15.45 -11.33
CA ALA A 118 4.38 -16.45 -12.28
C ALA A 118 5.45 -17.34 -12.88
N MET A 119 6.64 -16.80 -13.10
CA MET A 119 7.77 -17.63 -13.52
C MET A 119 8.21 -18.58 -12.41
N LEU A 120 8.16 -18.16 -11.13
CA LEU A 120 8.52 -19.01 -9.99
C LEU A 120 7.59 -20.22 -9.85
N PHE A 121 6.27 -20.03 -9.79
CA PHE A 121 5.37 -21.18 -9.65
C PHE A 121 5.30 -22.04 -10.93
N ARG A 122 5.61 -21.48 -12.12
CA ARG A 122 5.78 -22.27 -13.34
C ARG A 122 7.04 -23.11 -13.32
N ALA A 123 8.12 -22.62 -12.73
CA ALA A 123 9.33 -23.40 -12.53
C ALA A 123 9.07 -24.59 -11.59
N GLU A 124 8.27 -24.39 -10.54
CA GLU A 124 7.81 -25.48 -9.66
C GLU A 124 7.01 -26.54 -10.43
N LEU A 125 6.09 -26.12 -11.30
CA LEU A 125 5.25 -27.02 -12.11
C LEU A 125 5.96 -27.65 -13.31
N ALA A 126 7.25 -27.36 -13.53
CA ALA A 126 7.98 -27.88 -14.69
C ALA A 126 8.21 -29.40 -14.62
N ASN A 127 8.32 -29.96 -13.41
CA ASN A 127 8.41 -31.39 -13.17
C ASN A 127 7.40 -31.80 -12.08
N PRO A 128 6.87 -33.04 -12.12
CA PRO A 128 6.02 -33.54 -11.05
C PRO A 128 6.73 -33.60 -9.69
N GLY A 129 6.00 -33.28 -8.61
CA GLY A 129 6.52 -33.26 -7.23
C GLY A 129 7.03 -31.89 -6.80
N LEU A 130 7.36 -31.74 -5.51
CA LEU A 130 7.88 -30.48 -4.97
C LEU A 130 9.39 -30.37 -5.25
N GLN A 131 9.81 -29.25 -5.84
CA GLN A 131 11.19 -28.99 -6.28
C GLN A 131 11.83 -27.85 -5.48
N PHE A 132 11.18 -26.68 -5.45
CA PHE A 132 11.74 -25.45 -4.90
C PHE A 132 10.95 -24.91 -3.71
N PHE A 133 9.62 -25.07 -3.72
CA PHE A 133 8.73 -24.46 -2.73
C PHE A 133 7.92 -25.51 -1.98
N ASP A 134 7.60 -25.21 -0.71
CA ASP A 134 6.60 -25.95 0.03
C ASP A 134 5.17 -25.53 -0.38
N SER A 135 4.17 -26.30 0.02
CA SER A 135 2.78 -26.05 -0.39
C SER A 135 2.26 -24.68 0.05
N GLN A 136 2.68 -24.17 1.22
CA GLN A 136 2.26 -22.85 1.70
C GLN A 136 2.84 -21.73 0.83
N THR A 137 4.14 -21.78 0.53
CA THR A 137 4.77 -20.78 -0.34
C THR A 137 4.21 -20.84 -1.76
N PHE A 138 3.96 -22.03 -2.30
CA PHE A 138 3.35 -22.19 -3.62
C PHE A 138 1.95 -21.54 -3.70
N ASN A 139 1.07 -21.86 -2.75
CA ASN A 139 -0.27 -21.27 -2.70
C ASN A 139 -0.21 -19.75 -2.51
N GLY A 140 0.74 -19.29 -1.70
CA GLY A 140 1.05 -17.87 -1.52
C GLY A 140 1.48 -17.17 -2.81
N LEU A 141 2.41 -17.75 -3.56
CA LEU A 141 2.90 -17.21 -4.84
C LEU A 141 1.75 -17.03 -5.83
N VAL A 142 0.89 -18.04 -5.99
CA VAL A 142 -0.26 -17.96 -6.91
C VAL A 142 -1.27 -16.91 -6.44
N SER A 143 -1.55 -16.87 -5.14
CA SER A 143 -2.51 -15.95 -4.55
C SER A 143 -2.07 -14.50 -4.66
N VAL A 144 -0.83 -14.19 -4.22
CA VAL A 144 -0.26 -12.84 -4.28
C VAL A 144 -0.05 -12.40 -5.73
N HIS A 145 0.42 -13.29 -6.61
CA HIS A 145 0.53 -13.00 -8.05
C HIS A 145 -0.78 -12.45 -8.63
N ALA A 146 -1.88 -13.20 -8.43
CA ALA A 146 -3.18 -12.83 -8.98
C ALA A 146 -3.68 -11.51 -8.38
N THR A 147 -3.51 -11.32 -7.07
CA THR A 147 -3.90 -10.08 -6.39
C THR A 147 -3.10 -8.87 -6.88
N LEU A 148 -1.79 -9.01 -7.07
CA LEU A 148 -0.95 -7.95 -7.64
C LEU A 148 -1.38 -7.61 -9.07
N LEU A 149 -1.65 -8.60 -9.92
CA LEU A 149 -2.04 -8.32 -11.30
C LEU A 149 -3.45 -7.74 -11.42
N ILE A 150 -4.44 -8.23 -10.67
CA ILE A 150 -5.82 -7.74 -10.75
C ILE A 150 -5.93 -6.36 -10.10
N PHE A 151 -5.55 -6.26 -8.82
CA PHE A 151 -5.86 -5.09 -8.01
C PHE A 151 -4.77 -4.02 -8.03
N LEU A 152 -3.52 -4.38 -8.33
CA LEU A 152 -2.39 -3.43 -8.32
C LEU A 152 -1.83 -3.13 -9.71
N PHE A 153 -2.23 -3.88 -10.74
CA PHE A 153 -1.88 -3.60 -12.13
C PHE A 153 -3.11 -3.28 -13.00
N ILE A 154 -4.01 -4.23 -13.26
CA ILE A 154 -5.11 -4.06 -14.22
C ILE A 154 -6.01 -2.90 -13.81
N VAL A 155 -6.57 -2.90 -12.60
CA VAL A 155 -7.46 -1.81 -12.16
C VAL A 155 -6.72 -0.46 -12.14
N PRO A 156 -5.52 -0.34 -11.55
CA PRO A 156 -4.93 0.98 -11.37
C PRO A 156 -4.17 1.51 -12.59
N VAL A 157 -3.77 0.68 -13.56
CA VAL A 157 -3.21 1.20 -14.82
C VAL A 157 -4.28 1.98 -15.59
N PHE A 158 -5.52 1.49 -15.60
CA PHE A 158 -6.65 2.24 -16.18
C PHE A 158 -6.99 3.48 -15.35
N ALA A 159 -6.90 3.42 -14.02
CA ALA A 159 -7.03 4.61 -13.18
C ALA A 159 -5.94 5.65 -13.46
N GLY A 160 -4.70 5.22 -13.73
CA GLY A 160 -3.58 6.10 -14.10
C GLY A 160 -3.79 6.77 -15.46
N LEU A 161 -4.20 6.00 -16.46
CA LEU A 161 -4.57 6.54 -17.77
C LEU A 161 -5.75 7.51 -17.66
N GLY A 162 -6.76 7.16 -16.86
CA GLY A 162 -7.91 8.01 -16.60
C GLY A 162 -7.51 9.35 -15.98
N ASN A 163 -6.65 9.30 -14.97
CA ASN A 163 -6.07 10.49 -14.33
C ASN A 163 -5.34 11.39 -15.33
N PHE A 164 -4.55 10.81 -16.23
CA PHE A 164 -3.79 11.60 -17.19
C PHE A 164 -4.68 12.19 -18.29
N VAL A 165 -5.56 11.37 -18.88
CA VAL A 165 -6.20 11.64 -20.16
C VAL A 165 -7.59 12.28 -20.01
N ILE A 166 -8.39 11.90 -19.01
CA ILE A 166 -9.80 12.32 -18.93
C ILE A 166 -9.96 13.84 -18.74
N PRO A 167 -9.25 14.51 -17.82
CA PRO A 167 -9.35 15.96 -17.71
C PRO A 167 -8.94 16.68 -19.00
N LEU A 168 -7.92 16.16 -19.71
CA LEU A 168 -7.48 16.70 -20.99
C LEU A 168 -8.57 16.57 -22.08
N MET A 169 -9.23 15.42 -22.16
CA MET A 169 -10.32 15.18 -23.11
C MET A 169 -11.53 16.09 -22.86
N LEU A 170 -11.81 16.40 -21.58
CA LEU A 170 -12.92 17.26 -21.18
C LEU A 170 -12.58 18.75 -21.20
N GLY A 171 -11.31 19.11 -21.44
CA GLY A 171 -10.82 20.49 -21.31
C GLY A 171 -10.87 21.03 -19.87
N ALA A 172 -10.95 20.13 -18.89
CA ALA A 172 -10.99 20.48 -17.48
C ALA A 172 -9.59 20.80 -16.94
N PRO A 173 -9.47 21.75 -16.00
CA PRO A 173 -8.17 22.11 -15.43
C PRO A 173 -7.56 21.02 -14.53
N ASP A 174 -8.37 20.21 -13.85
CA ASP A 174 -7.94 19.14 -12.94
C ASP A 174 -9.11 18.19 -12.61
N MET A 175 -8.86 17.16 -11.80
CA MET A 175 -9.87 16.26 -11.22
C MET A 175 -10.79 17.00 -10.23
N ALA A 176 -12.03 16.51 -10.05
CA ALA A 176 -13.00 17.13 -9.14
C ALA A 176 -12.54 17.18 -7.66
N PHE A 177 -11.76 16.18 -7.23
CA PHE A 177 -11.17 16.11 -5.89
C PHE A 177 -9.66 15.81 -5.95
N PRO A 178 -8.80 16.78 -6.29
CA PRO A 178 -7.37 16.54 -6.55
C PRO A 178 -6.61 15.91 -5.38
N ARG A 179 -6.93 16.33 -4.15
CA ARG A 179 -6.27 15.81 -2.93
C ARG A 179 -6.67 14.39 -2.59
N LEU A 180 -7.95 14.07 -2.75
CA LEU A 180 -8.42 12.71 -2.52
C LEU A 180 -7.81 11.78 -3.58
N ASN A 181 -7.69 12.25 -4.82
CA ASN A 181 -7.02 11.53 -5.88
C ASN A 181 -5.53 11.26 -5.58
N ALA A 182 -4.80 12.26 -5.09
CA ALA A 182 -3.42 12.09 -4.64
C ALA A 182 -3.32 11.05 -3.51
N LEU A 183 -4.23 11.12 -2.53
CA LEU A 183 -4.28 10.17 -1.42
C LEU A 183 -4.58 8.74 -1.91
N SER A 184 -5.52 8.57 -2.85
CA SER A 184 -5.84 7.29 -3.47
C SER A 184 -4.62 6.63 -4.12
N PHE A 185 -3.76 7.42 -4.78
CA PHE A 185 -2.51 6.90 -5.34
C PHE A 185 -1.60 6.34 -4.23
N TRP A 186 -1.40 7.08 -3.14
CA TRP A 186 -0.44 6.69 -2.10
C TRP A 186 -0.89 5.49 -1.24
N PHE A 187 -2.17 5.12 -1.25
CA PHE A 187 -2.62 3.84 -0.70
C PHE A 187 -2.18 2.63 -1.51
N LEU A 188 -1.98 2.79 -2.83
CA LEU A 188 -1.59 1.70 -3.71
C LEU A 188 -0.20 1.11 -3.39
N PRO A 189 0.90 1.90 -3.29
CA PRO A 189 2.22 1.35 -2.94
C PRO A 189 2.22 0.72 -1.56
N ILE A 190 1.44 1.24 -0.60
CA ILE A 190 1.28 0.65 0.73
C ILE A 190 0.69 -0.75 0.61
N GLY A 191 -0.46 -0.90 -0.06
CA GLY A 191 -1.09 -2.20 -0.26
C GLY A 191 -0.16 -3.20 -0.95
N GLY A 192 0.60 -2.75 -1.95
CA GLY A 192 1.53 -3.62 -2.67
C GLY A 192 2.71 -4.08 -1.82
N VAL A 193 3.31 -3.17 -1.06
CA VAL A 193 4.36 -3.52 -0.10
C VAL A 193 3.82 -4.49 0.96
N MET A 194 2.60 -4.31 1.45
CA MET A 194 1.99 -5.23 2.41
C MET A 194 1.85 -6.65 1.85
N PHE A 195 1.40 -6.80 0.59
CA PHE A 195 1.34 -8.12 -0.05
C PHE A 195 2.73 -8.75 -0.22
N LEU A 196 3.74 -7.96 -0.58
CA LEU A 196 5.11 -8.47 -0.77
C LEU A 196 5.79 -8.85 0.54
N VAL A 197 5.60 -8.04 1.59
CA VAL A 197 6.17 -8.31 2.92
C VAL A 197 5.47 -9.49 3.60
N SER A 198 4.24 -9.83 3.19
CA SER A 198 3.50 -10.97 3.77
C SER A 198 4.25 -12.31 3.67
N PHE A 199 5.14 -12.49 2.69
CA PHE A 199 6.00 -13.67 2.59
C PHE A 199 6.98 -13.84 3.76
N PHE A 200 7.33 -12.74 4.43
CA PHE A 200 8.21 -12.72 5.59
C PHE A 200 7.44 -12.63 6.91
N ALA A 201 6.12 -12.52 6.86
CA ALA A 201 5.29 -12.49 8.05
C ALA A 201 5.18 -13.89 8.67
N PRO A 202 4.98 -13.99 10.01
CA PRO A 202 4.64 -15.27 10.63
C PRO A 202 3.39 -15.88 10.00
N GLY A 203 3.45 -17.17 9.62
CA GLY A 203 2.38 -17.85 8.87
C GLY A 203 2.46 -17.72 7.35
N GLY A 204 3.38 -16.90 6.84
CA GLY A 204 3.57 -16.68 5.41
C GLY A 204 2.46 -15.82 4.76
N PRO A 205 2.44 -15.76 3.42
CA PRO A 205 1.44 -14.98 2.70
C PRO A 205 0.06 -15.64 2.78
N PHE A 206 -0.99 -14.89 2.43
CA PHE A 206 -2.33 -15.49 2.29
C PHE A 206 -2.34 -16.53 1.17
N ALA A 207 -2.98 -17.67 1.42
CA ALA A 207 -2.96 -18.85 0.55
C ALA A 207 -4.35 -19.24 0.01
N ALA A 208 -5.35 -18.36 0.14
CA ALA A 208 -6.74 -18.65 -0.22
C ALA A 208 -7.14 -18.26 -1.66
N GLY A 209 -6.16 -17.93 -2.51
CA GLY A 209 -6.39 -17.37 -3.84
C GLY A 209 -6.90 -15.93 -3.81
N TRP A 210 -6.90 -15.25 -4.96
CA TRP A 210 -7.40 -13.88 -5.06
C TRP A 210 -8.92 -13.77 -4.81
N THR A 211 -9.66 -14.88 -4.94
CA THR A 211 -11.09 -14.96 -4.64
C THR A 211 -11.37 -14.96 -3.13
N GLY A 212 -10.41 -15.39 -2.31
CA GLY A 212 -10.49 -15.33 -0.86
C GLY A 212 -11.72 -16.03 -0.27
N TYR A 213 -12.03 -17.24 -0.76
CA TYR A 213 -13.21 -17.97 -0.29
C TYR A 213 -13.21 -18.11 1.23
N ALA A 214 -14.30 -17.67 1.86
CA ALA A 214 -14.44 -17.57 3.32
C ALA A 214 -13.96 -18.79 4.12
N PRO A 215 -14.37 -20.05 3.80
CA PRO A 215 -13.92 -21.19 4.61
C PRO A 215 -12.40 -21.38 4.59
N LEU A 216 -11.75 -21.16 3.44
CA LEU A 216 -10.29 -21.30 3.31
C LEU A 216 -9.54 -20.12 3.93
N ALA A 217 -10.11 -18.93 3.89
CA ALA A 217 -9.52 -17.71 4.45
C ALA A 217 -9.54 -17.70 6.00
N THR A 218 -10.46 -18.44 6.63
CA THR A 218 -10.53 -18.57 8.09
C THR A 218 -9.74 -19.75 8.64
N ASP A 219 -9.47 -20.77 7.83
CA ASP A 219 -8.78 -21.99 8.23
C ASP A 219 -7.24 -21.84 8.29
N THR A 220 -6.68 -20.71 7.86
CA THR A 220 -5.22 -20.47 7.95
C THR A 220 -4.88 -19.90 9.34
N PRO A 221 -4.15 -20.64 10.21
CA PRO A 221 -3.91 -20.18 11.58
C PRO A 221 -2.91 -19.01 11.59
N VAL A 222 -3.27 -17.93 12.26
CA VAL A 222 -2.33 -16.90 12.66
C VAL A 222 -1.59 -17.41 13.91
N GLY A 223 -0.42 -18.03 13.72
CA GLY A 223 0.47 -18.45 14.80
C GLY A 223 0.17 -19.80 15.45
N SER A 224 0.42 -20.89 14.71
CA SER A 224 0.67 -22.22 15.31
C SER A 224 2.08 -22.33 15.87
#